data_AF-A0AAP7NBS1-F1
#
_entry.id   AF-A0AAP7NBS1-F1
#
_cell.length_a   1.000
_cell.length_b   1.000
_cell.length_c   1.000
_cell.angle_alpha   90.00
_cell.angle_beta   90.00
_cell.angle_gamma   90.00
#
_symmetry.space_group_name_H-M   'P 1'
#
loop_
_entity.id
_entity.type
_entity.pdbx_description
1 polymer ?
#
loop_
_entity_poly.entity_id
_entity_poly.type
_entity_poly.pdbx_seq_one_letter_code
_entity_poly.pdbx_strand_id
1 'polypeptide(L)'
;MLKKKTLITGLSAVMLTGGAFGAEAFSDTQSVHAAAASKSENQSAKKLVNSLYQSAFNGEMPQNVKGLKINESTRQDVYDKIGEPEQKADSRNPFDLYSWNMGNPGYGFSYHKNGKISEIRYFGTGVERRLNLGSVTPDILGKQIGSADKILTVPKTGETDYVYHTGQYELHFVIGSDQKADHVNLKAR
;
A
#
# COMPACT_ATOMS: atom_id res chain seq x y z
N MET A 1 60.00 -31.56 0.21
CA MET A 1 60.20 -31.30 1.65
C MET A 1 59.15 -30.26 2.06
N LEU A 2 57.97 -30.66 2.58
CA LEU A 2 57.61 -30.75 4.01
C LEU A 2 57.98 -29.46 4.79
N LYS A 3 57.07 -28.69 5.42
CA LYS A 3 56.08 -29.10 6.43
C LYS A 3 54.88 -28.13 6.59
N LYS A 4 53.76 -28.72 7.01
CA LYS A 4 52.50 -28.16 7.55
C LYS A 4 52.70 -27.32 8.83
N LYS A 5 51.72 -26.48 9.18
CA LYS A 5 51.11 -26.42 10.54
C LYS A 5 49.74 -25.74 10.56
N THR A 6 48.81 -26.40 11.24
CA THR A 6 47.41 -26.04 11.53
C THR A 6 47.30 -25.50 12.97
N LEU A 7 46.30 -24.66 13.24
CA LEU A 7 45.68 -24.34 14.56
C LEU A 7 44.32 -23.72 14.19
N ILE A 8 43.12 -24.29 14.35
CA ILE A 8 42.37 -24.92 15.47
C ILE A 8 42.32 -24.06 16.74
N THR A 9 41.17 -23.41 16.91
CA THR A 9 40.59 -22.89 18.16
C THR A 9 39.09 -23.14 18.00
N GLY A 10 38.35 -23.94 18.77
CA GLY A 10 38.57 -24.49 20.11
C GLY A 10 37.56 -23.87 21.05
N LEU A 11 36.38 -24.48 21.22
CA LEU A 11 35.46 -24.31 22.37
C LEU A 11 34.39 -25.42 22.28
N SER A 12 34.57 -26.55 22.95
CA SER A 12 34.16 -26.87 24.33
C SER A 12 32.91 -27.74 24.31
N ALA A 13 33.14 -29.06 24.39
CA ALA A 13 32.10 -30.04 24.66
C ALA A 13 31.76 -30.02 26.16
N VAL A 14 30.48 -29.86 26.49
CA VAL A 14 29.95 -30.19 27.81
C VAL A 14 29.11 -31.45 27.63
N MET A 15 29.61 -32.57 28.16
CA MET A 15 28.78 -33.75 28.40
C MET A 15 28.12 -33.60 29.77
N LEU A 16 26.81 -33.73 29.82
CA LEU A 16 26.07 -34.03 31.04
C LEU A 16 25.22 -35.27 30.81
N THR A 17 25.68 -36.38 31.38
CA THR A 17 24.90 -37.60 31.60
C THR A 17 24.05 -37.42 32.86
N GLY A 18 22.74 -37.66 32.77
CA GLY A 18 21.92 -37.92 33.96
C GLY A 18 20.45 -37.50 33.86
N GLY A 19 19.58 -38.46 33.50
CA GLY A 19 18.34 -38.78 34.21
C GLY A 19 17.18 -37.78 34.32
N ALA A 20 16.04 -38.22 33.77
CA ALA A 20 14.66 -37.98 34.20
C ALA A 20 13.95 -36.67 33.81
N PHE A 21 12.93 -36.84 32.96
CA PHE A 21 11.65 -36.12 32.87
C PHE A 21 11.60 -34.63 33.24
N GLY A 22 11.43 -33.80 32.20
CA GLY A 22 11.02 -32.40 32.34
C GLY A 22 11.41 -31.57 31.13
N ALA A 23 10.83 -31.85 29.96
CA ALA A 23 11.02 -31.02 28.78
C ALA A 23 10.20 -29.73 28.92
N GLU A 24 10.74 -28.72 29.59
CA GLU A 24 10.20 -27.36 29.49
C GLU A 24 10.78 -26.71 28.24
N ALA A 25 9.97 -26.74 27.19
CA ALA A 25 10.24 -26.11 25.91
C ALA A 25 10.32 -24.59 26.08
N PHE A 26 11.48 -24.01 25.77
CA PHE A 26 11.59 -22.58 25.50
C PHE A 26 10.70 -22.26 24.30
N SER A 27 9.61 -21.54 24.57
CA SER A 27 8.56 -21.28 23.61
C SER A 27 9.01 -20.31 22.52
N ASP A 28 8.89 -20.78 21.28
CA ASP A 28 9.05 -20.10 19.99
C ASP A 28 7.94 -19.04 19.72
N THR A 29 7.51 -18.30 20.74
CA THR A 29 6.32 -17.43 20.64
C THR A 29 6.53 -16.18 19.78
N GLN A 30 7.78 -15.77 19.55
CA GLN A 30 8.09 -14.55 18.78
C GLN A 30 7.97 -14.76 17.25
N SER A 31 8.31 -15.95 16.73
CA SER A 31 8.24 -16.22 15.29
C SER A 31 6.79 -16.46 14.83
N VAL A 32 5.98 -17.12 15.66
CA VAL A 32 4.57 -17.40 15.37
C VAL A 32 3.73 -16.12 15.33
N HIS A 33 3.98 -15.17 16.23
CA HIS A 33 3.23 -13.91 16.26
C HIS A 33 3.59 -12.98 15.07
N ALA A 34 4.87 -12.92 14.69
CA ALA A 34 5.32 -12.18 13.50
C ALA A 34 4.80 -12.79 12.18
N ALA A 35 4.77 -14.12 12.08
CA ALA A 35 4.19 -14.81 10.92
C ALA A 35 2.67 -14.59 10.82
N ALA A 36 1.95 -14.58 11.95
CA ALA A 36 0.51 -14.29 11.97
C ALA A 36 0.21 -12.82 11.58
N ALA A 37 1.00 -11.87 12.08
CA ALA A 37 0.88 -10.45 11.74
C ALA A 37 1.12 -10.21 10.23
N SER A 38 2.21 -10.74 9.68
CA SER A 38 2.51 -10.62 8.24
C SER A 38 1.46 -11.29 7.34
N LYS A 39 0.89 -12.42 7.77
CA LYS A 39 -0.22 -13.06 7.06
C LYS A 39 -1.47 -12.17 7.06
N SER A 40 -1.82 -11.55 8.18
CA SER A 40 -2.96 -10.64 8.30
C SER A 40 -2.78 -9.38 7.44
N GLU A 41 -1.62 -8.75 7.53
CA GLU A 41 -1.23 -7.57 6.73
C GLU A 41 -1.35 -7.83 5.23
N ASN A 42 -0.82 -8.98 4.78
CA ASN A 42 -0.93 -9.41 3.40
C ASN A 42 -2.37 -9.63 2.95
N GLN A 43 -3.26 -10.14 3.80
CA GLN A 43 -4.67 -10.32 3.43
C GLN A 43 -5.41 -8.98 3.31
N SER A 44 -5.14 -8.04 4.20
CA SER A 44 -5.73 -6.70 4.15
C SER A 44 -5.27 -5.94 2.89
N ALA A 45 -3.97 -5.97 2.57
CA ALA A 45 -3.43 -5.37 1.36
C ALA A 45 -4.04 -5.98 0.08
N LYS A 46 -4.17 -7.31 0.03
CA LYS A 46 -4.83 -8.01 -1.10
C LYS A 46 -6.27 -7.55 -1.31
N LYS A 47 -7.05 -7.47 -0.22
CA LYS A 47 -8.43 -6.98 -0.27
C LYS A 47 -8.49 -5.53 -0.77
N LEU A 48 -7.59 -4.68 -0.28
CA LEU A 48 -7.50 -3.29 -0.72
C LEU A 48 -7.19 -3.18 -2.22
N VAL A 49 -6.14 -3.87 -2.69
CA VAL A 49 -5.75 -3.87 -4.11
C VAL A 49 -6.91 -4.32 -5.00
N ASN A 50 -7.56 -5.44 -4.66
CA ASN A 50 -8.72 -5.92 -5.41
C ASN A 50 -9.88 -4.91 -5.37
N SER A 51 -10.16 -4.29 -4.22
CA SER A 51 -11.24 -3.31 -4.11
C SER A 51 -10.97 -2.06 -4.94
N LEU A 52 -9.74 -1.55 -4.95
CA LEU A 52 -9.33 -0.40 -5.76
C LEU A 52 -9.44 -0.75 -7.26
N TYR A 53 -8.87 -1.89 -7.66
CA TYR A 53 -8.85 -2.34 -9.04
C TYR A 53 -10.26 -2.57 -9.61
N GLN A 54 -11.15 -3.21 -8.85
CA GLN A 54 -12.53 -3.45 -9.29
C GLN A 54 -13.36 -2.16 -9.35
N SER A 55 -13.16 -1.22 -8.41
CA SER A 55 -13.88 0.06 -8.42
C SER A 55 -13.43 0.95 -9.57
N ALA A 56 -12.15 0.87 -9.95
CA ALA A 56 -11.56 1.67 -11.02
C ALA A 56 -12.23 1.44 -12.39
N PHE A 57 -12.78 0.26 -12.67
CA PHE A 57 -13.55 0.01 -13.90
C PHE A 57 -14.80 0.90 -14.04
N ASN A 58 -15.32 1.41 -12.93
CA ASN A 58 -16.45 2.33 -12.90
C ASN A 58 -16.02 3.80 -12.73
N GLY A 59 -14.72 4.09 -12.76
CA GLY A 59 -14.19 5.44 -12.56
C GLY A 59 -14.40 5.97 -11.14
N GLU A 60 -14.51 5.09 -10.14
CA GLU A 60 -14.70 5.46 -8.74
C GLU A 60 -13.66 4.81 -7.81
N MET A 61 -13.50 5.37 -6.62
CA MET A 61 -12.73 4.76 -5.53
C MET A 61 -13.68 4.12 -4.49
N PRO A 62 -13.24 3.08 -3.75
CA PRO A 62 -14.07 2.42 -2.74
C PRO A 62 -14.23 3.27 -1.46
N GLN A 63 -14.94 2.71 -0.48
CA GLN A 63 -15.17 3.27 0.86
C GLN A 63 -16.10 4.50 0.86
N ASN A 64 -15.83 5.49 1.71
CA ASN A 64 -16.64 6.67 1.96
C ASN A 64 -16.86 7.56 0.71
N VAL A 65 -16.00 7.43 -0.30
CA VAL A 65 -16.07 8.18 -1.56
C VAL A 65 -16.77 7.41 -2.68
N LYS A 66 -17.26 6.19 -2.43
CA LYS A 66 -17.94 5.38 -3.44
C LYS A 66 -19.15 6.12 -4.02
N GLY A 67 -19.31 6.05 -5.34
CA GLY A 67 -20.31 6.79 -6.12
C GLY A 67 -19.80 8.12 -6.66
N LEU A 68 -18.65 8.63 -6.20
CA LEU A 68 -17.97 9.78 -6.81
C LEU A 68 -17.15 9.29 -8.01
N LYS A 69 -17.51 9.79 -9.19
CA LYS A 69 -17.00 9.29 -10.47
C LYS A 69 -16.21 10.34 -11.24
N ILE A 70 -15.10 9.90 -11.82
CA ILE A 70 -14.31 10.68 -12.79
C ILE A 70 -15.21 11.15 -13.94
N ASN A 71 -15.07 12.42 -14.36
CA ASN A 71 -15.81 13.07 -15.45
C ASN A 71 -17.34 13.18 -15.31
N GLU A 72 -17.91 12.70 -14.20
CA GLU A 72 -19.35 12.75 -13.92
C GLU A 72 -19.63 13.63 -12.71
N SER A 73 -19.10 13.26 -11.54
CA SER A 73 -19.33 13.97 -10.28
C SER A 73 -18.61 15.31 -10.26
N THR A 74 -19.22 16.28 -9.58
CA THR A 74 -18.74 17.64 -9.43
C THR A 74 -18.02 17.84 -8.09
N ARG A 75 -17.29 18.95 -7.97
CA ARG A 75 -16.74 19.39 -6.67
C ARG A 75 -17.80 19.51 -5.58
N GLN A 76 -19.00 19.99 -5.91
CA GLN A 76 -20.07 20.09 -4.92
C GLN A 76 -20.53 18.71 -4.45
N ASP A 77 -20.62 17.72 -5.35
CA ASP A 77 -20.96 16.34 -4.97
C ASP A 77 -19.93 15.75 -4.00
N VAL A 78 -18.64 16.08 -4.16
CA VAL A 78 -17.60 15.69 -3.20
C VAL A 78 -17.88 16.32 -1.84
N TYR A 79 -18.18 17.63 -1.81
CA TYR A 79 -18.42 18.35 -0.56
C TYR A 79 -19.68 17.85 0.17
N ASP A 80 -20.75 17.57 -0.58
CA ASP A 80 -21.99 17.03 -0.03
C ASP A 80 -21.78 15.61 0.52
N LYS A 81 -20.85 14.85 -0.06
CA LYS A 81 -20.56 13.47 0.33
C LYS A 81 -19.65 13.36 1.55
N ILE A 82 -18.56 14.11 1.58
CA ILE A 82 -17.48 13.96 2.58
C ILE A 82 -17.10 15.25 3.31
N GLY A 83 -17.82 16.35 3.07
CA GLY A 83 -17.57 17.65 3.66
C GLY A 83 -16.54 18.50 2.91
N GLU A 84 -16.26 19.67 3.45
CA GLU A 84 -15.21 20.56 2.94
C GLU A 84 -13.81 19.98 3.19
N PRO A 85 -12.86 20.13 2.26
CA PRO A 85 -11.50 19.63 2.43
C PRO A 85 -10.76 20.44 3.50
N GLU A 86 -9.82 19.82 4.21
CA GLU A 86 -8.94 20.56 5.12
C GLU A 86 -8.01 21.50 4.35
N GLN A 87 -7.68 21.18 3.10
CA GLN A 87 -6.96 22.06 2.20
C GLN A 87 -7.60 22.08 0.81
N LYS A 88 -8.05 23.26 0.38
CA LYS A 88 -8.58 23.48 -0.98
C LYS A 88 -7.46 23.54 -2.00
N ALA A 89 -7.77 23.15 -3.23
CA ALA A 89 -6.88 23.29 -4.37
C ALA A 89 -6.52 24.77 -4.60
N ASP A 90 -5.26 25.03 -4.91
CA ASP A 90 -4.70 26.33 -5.23
C ASP A 90 -3.71 26.25 -6.41
N SER A 91 -2.97 27.32 -6.68
CA SER A 91 -2.00 27.38 -7.79
C SER A 91 -0.78 26.45 -7.60
N ARG A 92 -0.52 25.97 -6.38
CA ARG A 92 0.62 25.10 -6.03
C ARG A 92 0.20 23.64 -5.86
N ASN A 93 -1.04 23.41 -5.44
CA ASN A 93 -1.62 22.09 -5.25
C ASN A 93 -2.98 22.00 -5.95
N PRO A 94 -3.12 21.19 -7.02
CA PRO A 94 -4.36 21.12 -7.78
C PRO A 94 -5.46 20.26 -7.12
N PHE A 95 -5.22 19.76 -5.90
CA PHE A 95 -6.14 18.85 -5.20
C PHE A 95 -6.83 19.53 -4.01
N ASP A 96 -8.13 19.28 -3.87
CA ASP A 96 -8.82 19.37 -2.59
C ASP A 96 -8.39 18.15 -1.76
N LEU A 97 -7.72 18.38 -0.63
CA LEU A 97 -7.13 17.34 0.21
C LEU A 97 -7.99 17.08 1.44
N TYR A 98 -8.24 15.79 1.65
CA TYR A 98 -8.93 15.20 2.77
C TYR A 98 -7.94 14.36 3.57
N SER A 99 -7.69 14.75 4.82
CA SER A 99 -6.79 14.02 5.71
C SER A 99 -7.41 12.70 6.15
N TRP A 100 -6.58 11.70 6.47
CA TRP A 100 -7.07 10.48 7.09
C TRP A 100 -7.63 10.79 8.49
N ASN A 101 -8.67 10.06 8.93
CA ASN A 101 -9.19 10.20 10.29
C ASN A 101 -9.77 8.87 10.80
N MET A 102 -9.29 8.40 11.96
CA MET A 102 -9.82 7.23 12.69
C MET A 102 -10.16 6.01 11.79
N GLY A 103 -9.19 5.56 10.97
CA GLY A 103 -9.38 4.41 10.08
C GLY A 103 -9.99 4.74 8.70
N ASN A 104 -10.49 5.96 8.50
CA ASN A 104 -10.83 6.44 7.16
C ASN A 104 -9.57 6.89 6.42
N PRO A 105 -9.41 6.48 5.15
CA PRO A 105 -8.26 6.89 4.37
C PRO A 105 -8.36 8.35 3.94
N GLY A 106 -7.20 8.97 3.72
CA GLY A 106 -7.12 10.29 3.12
C GLY A 106 -7.35 10.24 1.61
N TYR A 107 -7.90 11.33 1.06
CA TYR A 107 -8.17 11.47 -0.36
C TYR A 107 -7.71 12.82 -0.91
N GLY A 108 -7.44 12.88 -2.21
CA GLY A 108 -7.26 14.11 -2.95
C GLY A 108 -8.16 14.12 -4.18
N PHE A 109 -8.86 15.22 -4.43
CA PHE A 109 -9.70 15.38 -5.63
C PHE A 109 -9.21 16.57 -6.44
N SER A 110 -8.84 16.33 -7.70
CA SER A 110 -8.62 17.41 -8.67
C SER A 110 -9.81 17.51 -9.62
N TYR A 111 -9.96 18.68 -10.25
CA TYR A 111 -11.12 18.95 -11.11
C TYR A 111 -10.70 19.57 -12.43
N HIS A 112 -11.47 19.23 -13.47
CA HIS A 112 -11.46 19.95 -14.73
C HIS A 112 -12.01 21.39 -14.56
N LYS A 113 -11.79 22.23 -15.57
CA LYS A 113 -12.31 23.61 -15.59
C LYS A 113 -13.85 23.68 -15.49
N ASN A 114 -14.55 22.63 -15.90
CA ASN A 114 -16.02 22.52 -15.77
C ASN A 114 -16.48 22.07 -14.37
N GLY A 115 -15.57 21.92 -13.41
CA GLY A 115 -15.87 21.57 -12.01
C GLY A 115 -16.08 20.08 -11.77
N LYS A 116 -15.90 19.21 -12.77
CA LYS A 116 -16.01 17.75 -12.62
C LYS A 116 -14.69 17.11 -12.20
N ILE A 117 -14.75 16.02 -11.45
CA ILE A 117 -13.57 15.30 -10.95
C ILE A 117 -12.71 14.83 -12.14
N SER A 118 -11.42 15.20 -12.14
CA SER A 118 -10.42 14.78 -13.13
C SER A 118 -9.52 13.65 -12.62
N GLU A 119 -9.17 13.66 -11.34
CA GLU A 119 -8.36 12.62 -10.70
C GLU A 119 -8.79 12.45 -9.24
N ILE A 120 -8.88 11.20 -8.79
CA ILE A 120 -9.04 10.85 -7.37
C ILE A 120 -7.75 10.19 -6.91
N ARG A 121 -7.15 10.74 -5.86
CA ARG A 121 -5.96 10.22 -5.18
C ARG A 121 -6.34 9.60 -3.86
N TYR A 122 -5.89 8.38 -3.60
CA TYR A 122 -6.08 7.65 -2.36
C TYR A 122 -4.74 7.59 -1.60
N PHE A 123 -4.69 8.17 -0.41
CA PHE A 123 -3.47 8.24 0.42
C PHE A 123 -3.37 7.12 1.47
N GLY A 124 -4.43 6.32 1.61
CA GLY A 124 -4.53 5.34 2.67
C GLY A 124 -4.72 5.97 4.05
N THR A 125 -4.55 5.17 5.10
CA THR A 125 -4.72 5.55 6.50
C THR A 125 -3.37 5.90 7.14
N GLY A 126 -3.35 6.90 8.02
CA GLY A 126 -2.16 7.22 8.81
C GLY A 126 -1.92 6.22 9.94
N VAL A 127 -2.98 5.83 10.65
CA VAL A 127 -2.93 4.74 11.63
C VAL A 127 -3.04 3.40 10.91
N GLU A 128 -2.31 2.40 11.42
CA GLU A 128 -2.28 1.05 10.88
C GLU A 128 -1.97 1.00 9.37
N ARG A 129 -1.09 1.88 8.88
CA ARG A 129 -0.69 1.93 7.46
C ARG A 129 -0.25 0.57 6.90
N ARG A 130 0.31 -0.31 7.74
CA ARG A 130 0.66 -1.72 7.44
C ARG A 130 -0.53 -2.62 7.07
N LEU A 131 -1.75 -2.25 7.44
CA LEU A 131 -2.98 -2.93 7.00
C LEU A 131 -3.54 -2.31 5.71
N ASN A 132 -2.87 -1.29 5.15
CA ASN A 132 -3.25 -0.49 3.99
C ASN A 132 -2.06 -0.43 2.99
N LEU A 133 -1.75 0.75 2.43
CA LEU A 133 -0.75 1.01 1.41
C LEU A 133 0.66 0.63 1.88
N GLY A 134 0.90 0.64 3.19
CA GLY A 134 2.16 0.18 3.78
C GLY A 134 2.44 -1.31 3.63
N SER A 135 1.49 -2.09 3.13
CA SER A 135 1.67 -3.48 2.71
C SER A 135 1.32 -3.69 1.24
N VAL A 136 1.08 -2.64 0.45
CA VAL A 136 0.89 -2.76 -1.00
C VAL A 136 2.27 -2.62 -1.65
N THR A 137 2.78 -3.74 -2.16
CA THR A 137 4.10 -3.83 -2.83
C THR A 137 3.94 -4.31 -4.27
N PRO A 138 4.94 -4.11 -5.15
CA PRO A 138 4.89 -4.63 -6.52
C PRO A 138 4.62 -6.14 -6.61
N ASP A 139 5.13 -6.93 -5.68
CA ASP A 139 4.87 -8.38 -5.60
C ASP A 139 3.39 -8.68 -5.32
N ILE A 140 2.76 -7.93 -4.41
CA ILE A 140 1.33 -8.08 -4.12
C ILE A 140 0.48 -7.63 -5.31
N LEU A 141 0.86 -6.54 -5.99
CA LEU A 141 0.18 -6.09 -7.21
C LEU A 141 0.23 -7.19 -8.28
N GLY A 142 1.42 -7.71 -8.57
CA GLY A 142 1.63 -8.81 -9.52
C GLY A 142 0.80 -10.05 -9.19
N LYS A 143 0.75 -10.44 -7.90
CA LYS A 143 0.00 -11.61 -7.44
C LYS A 143 -1.51 -11.44 -7.43
N GLN A 144 -2.03 -10.21 -7.34
CA GLN A 144 -3.47 -9.98 -7.22
C GLN A 144 -4.12 -9.57 -8.54
N ILE A 145 -3.49 -8.68 -9.28
CA ILE A 145 -4.08 -8.04 -10.46
C ILE A 145 -3.21 -8.20 -11.70
N GLY A 146 -2.15 -9.02 -11.61
CA GLY A 146 -1.25 -9.33 -12.71
C GLY A 146 -0.20 -8.25 -12.95
N SER A 147 0.49 -8.37 -14.09
CA SER A 147 1.49 -7.39 -14.52
C SER A 147 0.85 -6.05 -14.86
N ALA A 148 1.54 -4.97 -14.52
CA ALA A 148 1.13 -3.62 -14.92
C ALA A 148 1.21 -3.45 -16.44
N ASP A 149 0.29 -2.67 -17.00
CA ASP A 149 0.29 -2.29 -18.41
C ASP A 149 1.46 -1.36 -18.76
N LYS A 150 1.85 -0.51 -17.80
CA LYS A 150 3.02 0.37 -17.90
C LYS A 150 3.70 0.49 -16.54
N ILE A 151 5.01 0.71 -16.58
CA ILE A 151 5.81 1.08 -15.41
C ILE A 151 6.52 2.38 -15.77
N LEU A 152 6.24 3.43 -15.02
CA LEU A 152 6.75 4.78 -15.26
C LEU A 152 7.61 5.23 -14.08
N THR A 153 8.55 6.13 -14.32
CA THR A 153 9.25 6.85 -13.26
C THR A 153 8.57 8.19 -13.02
N VAL A 154 8.20 8.47 -11.78
CA VAL A 154 7.63 9.77 -11.40
C VAL A 154 8.74 10.82 -11.38
N PRO A 155 8.65 11.89 -12.18
CA PRO A 155 9.67 12.92 -12.22
C PRO A 155 9.85 13.59 -10.85
N LYS A 156 11.09 13.94 -10.50
CA LYS A 156 11.50 14.67 -9.27
C LYS A 156 11.43 13.88 -7.96
N THR A 157 10.52 12.91 -7.82
CA THR A 157 10.41 12.10 -6.59
C THR A 157 11.18 10.79 -6.71
N GLY A 158 11.36 10.26 -7.92
CA GLY A 158 12.00 8.95 -8.14
C GLY A 158 11.10 7.77 -7.79
N GLU A 159 9.82 8.01 -7.49
CA GLU A 159 8.83 6.96 -7.28
C GLU A 159 8.60 6.17 -8.57
N THR A 160 8.18 4.92 -8.43
CA THR A 160 7.82 4.05 -9.56
C THR A 160 6.30 3.92 -9.63
N ASP A 161 5.73 4.30 -10.76
CA ASP A 161 4.29 4.27 -10.99
C ASP A 161 3.91 3.03 -11.82
N TYR A 162 3.19 2.11 -11.20
CA TYR A 162 2.65 0.90 -11.83
C TYR A 162 1.22 1.17 -12.31
N VAL A 163 1.05 1.26 -13.63
CA VAL A 163 -0.20 1.65 -14.27
C VAL A 163 -0.97 0.43 -14.73
N TYR A 164 -2.25 0.38 -14.37
CA TYR A 164 -3.19 -0.65 -14.78
C TYR A 164 -4.37 -0.02 -15.52
N HIS A 165 -4.63 -0.47 -16.74
CA HIS A 165 -5.81 -0.05 -17.50
C HIS A 165 -7.05 -0.77 -16.95
N THR A 166 -8.09 0.00 -16.64
CA THR A 166 -9.35 -0.49 -16.07
C THR A 166 -10.51 0.00 -16.92
N GLY A 167 -10.52 -0.45 -18.19
CA GLY A 167 -11.47 0.02 -19.20
C GLY A 167 -11.13 1.42 -19.71
N GLN A 168 -12.02 2.39 -19.44
CA GLN A 168 -11.86 3.80 -19.83
C GLN A 168 -10.96 4.60 -18.87
N TYR A 169 -10.53 3.97 -17.77
CA TYR A 169 -9.75 4.60 -16.71
C TYR A 169 -8.39 3.91 -16.56
N GLU A 170 -7.48 4.59 -15.88
CA GLU A 170 -6.18 4.07 -15.48
C GLU A 170 -6.00 4.23 -13.97
N LEU A 171 -5.52 3.16 -13.35
CA LEU A 171 -5.22 3.07 -11.94
C LEU A 171 -3.69 3.03 -11.77
N HIS A 172 -3.17 4.00 -11.05
CA HIS A 172 -1.74 4.25 -10.87
C HIS A 172 -1.34 3.94 -9.44
N PHE A 173 -0.56 2.89 -9.21
CA PHE A 173 0.04 2.62 -7.91
C PHE A 173 1.44 3.26 -7.86
N VAL A 174 1.55 4.38 -7.15
CA VAL A 174 2.82 5.09 -6.98
C VAL A 174 3.57 4.50 -5.80
N ILE A 175 4.69 3.85 -6.11
CA ILE A 175 5.53 3.10 -5.16
C ILE A 175 6.75 3.93 -4.79
N GLY A 176 6.92 4.14 -3.49
CA GLY A 176 8.05 4.84 -2.90
C GLY A 176 9.34 4.03 -2.91
N SER A 177 10.42 4.65 -2.47
CA SER A 177 11.75 4.00 -2.39
C SER A 177 11.78 2.79 -1.46
N ASP A 178 10.86 2.71 -0.49
CA ASP A 178 10.73 1.60 0.46
C ASP A 178 9.93 0.40 -0.10
N GLN A 179 9.61 0.42 -1.41
CA GLN A 179 8.86 -0.61 -2.14
C GLN A 179 7.40 -0.75 -1.67
N LYS A 180 6.84 0.29 -1.06
CA LYS A 180 5.44 0.35 -0.64
C LYS A 180 4.71 1.46 -1.38
N ALA A 181 3.40 1.32 -1.52
CA ALA A 181 2.59 2.35 -2.14
C ALA A 181 2.56 3.60 -1.25
N ASP A 182 2.82 4.76 -1.84
CA ASP A 182 2.66 6.06 -1.19
C ASP A 182 1.23 6.55 -1.34
N HIS A 183 0.72 6.51 -2.57
CA HIS A 183 -0.67 6.77 -2.91
C HIS A 183 -1.09 6.02 -4.18
N VAL A 184 -2.41 6.00 -4.44
CA VAL A 184 -3.00 5.41 -5.65
C VAL A 184 -3.85 6.44 -6.36
N ASN A 185 -3.64 6.65 -7.66
CA ASN A 185 -4.41 7.62 -8.43
C ASN A 185 -5.35 6.92 -9.40
N LEU A 186 -6.56 7.45 -9.56
CA LEU A 186 -7.52 7.04 -10.58
C LEU A 186 -7.88 8.25 -11.45
N LYS A 187 -7.80 8.08 -12.76
CA LYS A 187 -8.17 9.09 -13.77
C LYS A 187 -8.63 8.44 -15.06
N ALA A 188 -9.24 9.23 -15.94
CA ALA A 188 -9.57 8.79 -17.29
C ALA A 188 -8.29 8.61 -18.13
N ARG A 189 -8.33 7.67 -19.09
CA ARG A 189 -7.26 7.42 -20.05
C ARG A 189 -7.21 8.44 -21.18
#